data_AF-A0A937CV82-F1
#
_entry.id   AF-A0A937CV82-F1
#
_cell.length_a   1.000
_cell.length_b   1.000
_cell.length_c   1.000
_cell.angle_alpha   90.00
_cell.angle_beta   90.00
_cell.angle_gamma   90.00
#
_symmetry.space_group_name_H-M   'P 1'
#
loop_
_entity.id
_entity.type
_entity.pdbx_description
1 polymer ?
#
loop_
_entity_poly.entity_id
_entity_poly.type
_entity_poly.pdbx_seq_one_letter_code
_entity_poly.pdbx_strand_id
1 'polypeptide(L)' 'MESSADFSPCRRYRYALRRIWAPGKPSAMFVGLNPSTADEVDDDNTVTRCIGFAGPGACRTFSPGETPIHVP' A
#
# COMPACT_ATOMS: atom_id res chain seq x y z
N MET A 1 5.43 -13.16 -2.90
CA MET A 1 4.49 -12.04 -2.77
C MET A 1 5.04 -10.91 -3.61
N GLU A 2 4.30 -10.43 -4.60
CA GLU A 2 4.68 -9.26 -5.39
C GLU A 2 4.35 -7.99 -4.60
N SER A 3 5.30 -7.06 -4.57
CA SER A 3 5.25 -5.83 -3.79
C SER A 3 5.70 -4.67 -4.65
N SER A 4 4.94 -3.58 -4.66
CA SER A 4 5.30 -2.38 -5.41
C SER A 4 4.74 -1.12 -4.76
N ALA A 5 5.43 0.00 -4.90
CA ALA A 5 5.00 1.31 -4.45
C ALA A 5 5.13 2.36 -5.56
N ASP A 6 4.13 3.24 -5.65
CA ASP A 6 4.14 4.37 -6.58
C ASP A 6 4.60 5.61 -5.82
N PHE A 7 5.81 6.10 -6.11
CA PHE A 7 6.44 7.24 -5.44
C PHE A 7 6.53 8.48 -6.33
N SER A 8 6.56 9.65 -5.69
CA SER A 8 7.02 10.90 -6.33
C SER A 8 8.48 10.78 -6.83
N PRO A 9 8.93 11.61 -7.78
CA PRO A 9 10.31 11.59 -8.27
C PRO A 9 11.37 11.78 -7.17
N CYS A 10 11.04 12.54 -6.12
CA CYS A 10 11.93 12.74 -4.98
C CYS A 10 11.86 11.63 -3.92
N ARG A 11 11.04 10.60 -4.13
CA ARG A 11 10.79 9.44 -3.25
C ARG A 11 10.31 9.73 -1.83
N ARG A 12 10.16 11.01 -1.45
CA ARG A 12 9.63 11.41 -0.14
C ARG A 12 8.13 11.19 0.03
N TYR A 13 7.40 10.94 -1.05
CA TYR A 13 5.94 10.86 -1.05
C TYR A 13 5.47 9.62 -1.78
N ARG A 14 4.65 8.80 -1.11
CA ARG A 14 4.02 7.59 -1.67
C ARG A 14 2.55 7.85 -2.00
N TYR A 15 2.16 7.52 -3.22
CA TYR A 15 0.79 7.62 -3.72
C TYR A 15 0.02 6.30 -3.61
N ALA A 16 0.72 5.18 -3.76
CA ALA A 16 0.09 3.88 -3.66
C ALA A 16 1.07 2.80 -3.21
N LEU A 17 0.50 1.75 -2.63
CA LEU A 17 1.19 0.53 -2.25
C LEU A 17 0.38 -0.67 -2.74
N ARG A 18 1.04 -1.68 -3.30
CA ARG A 18 0.39 -2.91 -3.77
C ARG A 18 1.08 -4.12 -3.18
N ARG A 19 0.27 -5.07 -2.73
CA ARG A 19 0.66 -6.35 -2.17
C ARG A 19 -0.17 -7.46 -2.81
N ILE A 20 0.46 -8.37 -3.54
CA ILE A 20 -0.20 -9.51 -4.19
C ILE A 20 0.49 -10.81 -3.76
N TRP A 21 -0.26 -11.73 -3.16
CA TRP A 21 0.27 -13.05 -2.77
C TRP A 21 -0.48 -14.22 -3.39
N ALA A 22 -1.69 -14.00 -3.91
CA ALA A 22 -2.42 -14.97 -4.73
C ALA A 22 -2.97 -14.32 -6.01
N PRO A 23 -2.17 -14.29 -7.10
CA PRO A 23 -2.62 -13.80 -8.40
C PRO A 23 -3.91 -14.49 -8.86
N GLY A 24 -4.83 -13.74 -9.47
CA GLY A 24 -6.13 -14.24 -9.94
C GLY A 24 -7.21 -14.37 -8.86
N LYS A 25 -6.93 -14.02 -7.60
CA LYS A 25 -7.94 -13.89 -6.54
C LYS A 25 -8.47 -12.45 -6.44
N PRO A 26 -9.65 -12.23 -5.84
CA PRO A 26 -10.17 -10.88 -5.59
C PRO A 26 -9.20 -10.02 -4.77
N SER A 27 -9.14 -8.73 -5.09
CA SER A 27 -8.30 -7.75 -4.40
C SER A 27 -9.15 -6.74 -3.61
N ALA A 28 -8.67 -6.33 -2.44
CA ALA A 28 -9.26 -5.22 -1.69
C ALA A 28 -8.49 -3.90 -1.94
N MET A 29 -9.22 -2.78 -2.06
CA MET A 29 -8.64 -1.44 -2.08
C MET A 29 -8.95 -0.72 -0.77
N PHE A 30 -7.91 -0.21 -0.14
CA PHE A 30 -8.01 0.63 1.05
C PHE A 30 -7.62 2.06 0.68
N VAL A 31 -8.52 3.00 0.93
CA VAL A 31 -8.23 4.44 0.80
C VAL A 31 -8.01 4.97 2.21
N GLY A 32 -6.77 5.34 2.52
CA GLY A 32 -6.37 5.71 3.86
C GLY A 32 -5.68 7.07 3.90
N LEU A 33 -5.99 7.87 4.92
CA LEU A 33 -5.30 9.12 5.25
C LEU A 33 -4.21 8.93 6.32
N ASN A 34 -3.89 7.68 6.66
CA ASN A 34 -3.00 7.35 7.76
C ASN A 34 -1.53 7.56 7.38
N PRO A 35 -0.66 8.00 8.30
CA PRO A 35 0.77 8.16 8.06
C PRO A 35 1.49 6.80 8.06
N SER A 36 1.17 5.98 7.06
CA SER A 36 1.82 4.70 6.81
C SER A 36 3.16 4.92 6.09
N THR A 37 4.27 4.48 6.66
CA THR A 37 5.61 4.61 6.07
C THR A 37 6.01 3.41 5.21
N ALA A 38 5.15 2.41 5.04
CA ALA A 38 5.45 1.22 4.23
C ALA A 38 5.88 1.55 2.78
N ASP A 39 6.77 0.76 2.21
CA ASP A 39 7.28 0.96 0.85
C ASP A 39 7.29 -0.34 0.05
N GLU A 40 7.99 -0.40 -1.08
CA GLU A 40 8.08 -1.64 -1.87
C GLU A 40 8.77 -2.80 -1.13
N VAL A 41 9.54 -2.53 -0.07
CA VAL A 41 10.33 -3.50 0.69
C VAL A 41 9.64 -3.87 2.00
N ASP A 42 9.25 -2.88 2.81
CA ASP A 42 8.84 -3.05 4.19
C ASP A 42 7.35 -2.73 4.41
N ASP A 43 6.70 -3.56 5.22
CA ASP A 43 5.33 -3.35 5.70
C ASP A 43 5.33 -2.68 7.08
N ASP A 44 4.32 -1.84 7.33
CA ASP A 44 4.05 -1.29 8.66
C ASP A 44 2.76 -1.89 9.26
N ASN A 45 2.42 -1.45 10.47
CA ASN A 45 1.22 -1.91 11.18
C ASN A 45 -0.09 -1.59 10.43
N THR A 46 -0.13 -0.53 9.62
CA THR A 46 -1.31 -0.18 8.81
C THR A 46 -1.47 -1.21 7.69
N VAL A 47 -0.40 -1.49 6.94
CA VAL A 47 -0.44 -2.43 5.81
C VAL A 47 -0.69 -3.85 6.29
N THR A 48 -0.07 -4.26 7.40
CA THR A 48 -0.29 -5.57 8.01
C THR A 48 -1.77 -5.80 8.32
N ARG A 49 -2.47 -4.79 8.85
CA ARG A 49 -3.92 -4.86 9.10
C ARG A 49 -4.72 -4.92 7.80
N CYS A 50 -4.37 -4.11 6.79
CA CYS A 50 -5.02 -4.14 5.49
C CYS A 50 -4.90 -5.53 4.82
N ILE A 51 -3.73 -6.18 4.90
CA ILE A 51 -3.54 -7.54 4.43
C ILE A 51 -4.49 -8.51 5.14
N GLY A 52 -4.59 -8.40 6.48
CA GLY A 52 -5.52 -9.22 7.27
C GLY A 52 -6.99 -9.04 6.87
N PHE A 53 -7.41 -7.81 6.53
CA PHE A 53 -8.77 -7.52 6.07
C PHE A 53 -9.04 -7.93 4.62
N ALA A 54 -8.02 -7.97 3.77
CA ALA A 54 -8.17 -8.24 2.34
C ALA A 54 -8.51 -9.70 2.00
N GLY A 55 -8.38 -10.62 2.96
CA GLY A 55 -8.65 -12.03 2.75
C GLY A 55 -7.59 -12.72 1.86
N PRO A 56 -7.96 -13.67 1.00
CA PRO A 56 -6.99 -14.61 0.42
C PRO A 56 -6.18 -14.09 -0.77
N GLY A 57 -6.45 -12.89 -1.29
CA GLY A 57 -5.98 -12.48 -2.61
C GLY A 57 -4.83 -11.47 -2.64
N ALA A 58 -5.20 -10.20 -2.51
CA ALA A 58 -4.29 -9.07 -2.65
C ALA A 58 -4.88 -7.82 -1.99
N CYS A 59 -4.03 -6.85 -1.65
CA CYS A 59 -4.49 -5.52 -1.25
C CYS A 59 -3.71 -4.41 -1.94
N ARG A 60 -4.41 -3.29 -2.19
CA ARG A 60 -3.79 -2.02 -2.60
C ARG A 60 -4.19 -0.93 -1.62
N THR A 61 -3.22 -0.16 -1.13
CA THR A 61 -3.49 1.09 -0.42
C THR A 61 -3.26 2.27 -1.35
N PHE A 62 -4.11 3.28 -1.25
CA PHE A 62 -4.05 4.48 -2.07
C PHE A 62 -4.23 5.73 -1.21
N SER A 63 -3.43 6.74 -1.51
CA SER A 63 -3.53 8.08 -0.95
C SER A 63 -4.12 9.01 -2.00
N PRO A 64 -5.27 9.64 -1.75
CA PRO A 64 -5.89 10.55 -2.71
C PRO A 64 -4.94 11.71 -3.09
N GLY A 65 -4.96 12.08 -4.36
CA GLY A 65 -3.85 12.73 -5.08
C GLY A 65 -3.27 14.03 -4.50
N GLU A 66 -3.99 14.74 -3.64
CA GLU A 66 -3.49 16.01 -3.05
C GLU A 66 -2.69 15.81 -1.75
N THR A 67 -2.80 14.66 -1.10
CA THR A 67 -2.12 14.37 0.18
C THR A 67 -1.42 13.00 0.14
N PRO A 68 -0.28 12.89 -0.59
CA PRO A 68 0.51 11.68 -0.56
C PRO A 68 1.14 11.48 0.83
N ILE A 69 1.42 10.23 1.19
CA ILE A 69 2.01 9.93 2.50
C ILE A 69 3.51 10.20 2.46
N HIS A 70 4.00 10.98 3.42
CA HIS A 70 5.44 11.18 3.58
C HIS A 70 6.09 9.90 4.08
N VAL A 71 7.09 9.41 3.35
CA VAL A 71 7.90 8.25 3.72
C VAL A 71 9.33 8.75 3.99
N PRO A 72 9.85 8.60 5.22
CA PRO A 72 11.20 9.00 5.58
C PRO A 72 12.27 8.06 5.01
#